data_AF-A0A093ZVI3-F1
#
_entry.id   AF-A0A093ZVI3-F1
#
_cell.length_a   1.000
_cell.length_b   1.000
_cell.length_c   1.000
_cell.angle_alpha   90.00
_cell.angle_beta   90.00
_cell.angle_gamma   90.00
#
_symmetry.space_group_name_H-M   'P 1'
#
loop_
_entity.id
_entity.type
_entity.pdbx_description
1 polymer ?
#
loop_
_entity_poly.entity_id
_entity_poly.type
_entity_poly.pdbx_seq_one_letter_code
_entity_poly.pdbx_strand_id
1 'polypeptide(L)'
;MADSKPVEPEASASAPKAEIPKSAAKNAKPVRPPNPVWKMMGLPNMRLKLPSRNWSIFLTITGTITGLIVYDKREQRRVQKKWSKLVEHLAKEPLDPKSMPRKLTVFLEAPPTDGLRIAQDHFKDYVKPVLVSSGLDWDFIQGRKEGDVRAELAEKIRKERLLSSHEIEEDDPVLAARLTNGSKLYEGPLGDIVIGRNTWKEYVRGLHEGWLGPVTEPPKPEVPVEAAEPAAEPEVIETLPGITVHSSTDDVP
;
A
#
# COMPACT_ATOMS: atom_id res chain seq x y z
N MET A 1 20.85 72.71 1.37
CA MET A 1 19.88 73.70 0.86
C MET A 1 18.65 72.89 0.42
N ALA A 2 17.73 72.65 1.37
CA ALA A 2 16.39 73.26 1.37
C ALA A 2 15.54 72.72 0.19
N ASP A 3 14.45 71.97 0.34
CA ASP A 3 13.48 71.90 1.44
C ASP A 3 12.88 70.51 1.61
N SER A 4 12.72 70.13 2.89
CA SER A 4 11.88 69.04 3.37
C SER A 4 10.45 69.54 3.55
N LYS A 5 9.44 68.70 3.27
CA LYS A 5 8.11 68.86 3.89
C LYS A 5 7.60 67.53 4.46
N PRO A 6 7.17 67.47 5.74
CA PRO A 6 6.87 66.23 6.46
C PRO A 6 5.36 65.98 6.70
N VAL A 7 5.04 64.70 6.93
CA VAL A 7 4.27 64.06 8.02
C VAL A 7 2.88 64.62 8.45
N GLU A 8 1.83 63.81 8.19
CA GLU A 8 0.72 63.28 9.04
C GLU A 8 -0.03 64.20 10.07
N PRO A 9 -1.06 63.72 10.82
CA PRO A 9 -2.15 62.75 10.60
C PRO A 9 -3.54 63.37 10.93
N GLU A 10 -4.64 62.63 10.78
CA GLU A 10 -5.59 62.42 11.90
C GLU A 10 -6.73 61.46 11.54
N ALA A 11 -7.00 60.58 12.50
CA ALA A 11 -8.00 59.53 12.48
C ALA A 11 -9.40 60.07 12.77
N SER A 12 -10.42 59.42 12.22
CA SER A 12 -11.78 59.46 12.78
C SER A 12 -12.39 58.06 12.77
N ALA A 13 -12.65 57.55 13.97
CA ALA A 13 -13.42 56.35 14.22
C ALA A 13 -14.84 56.75 14.66
N SER A 14 -15.87 56.17 14.05
CA SER A 14 -17.15 55.86 14.73
C SER A 14 -18.02 54.94 13.84
N ALA A 15 -18.38 53.78 14.36
CA ALA A 15 -19.42 52.88 13.83
C ALA A 15 -20.80 53.23 14.44
N PRO A 16 -21.91 52.50 14.18
CA PRO A 16 -22.46 51.94 12.94
C PRO A 16 -23.90 52.47 12.69
N LYS A 17 -24.44 52.32 11.47
CA LYS A 17 -25.91 52.40 11.25
C LYS A 17 -26.36 51.30 10.31
N ALA A 18 -27.23 50.46 10.83
CA ALA A 18 -27.94 49.42 10.12
C ALA A 18 -28.91 50.05 9.10
N GLU A 19 -28.78 49.67 7.83
CA GLU A 19 -29.86 49.81 6.85
C GLU A 19 -30.13 48.45 6.20
N ILE A 20 -31.33 47.97 6.48
CA ILE A 20 -31.95 46.75 5.96
C ILE A 20 -32.26 46.98 4.48
N PRO A 21 -31.85 46.09 3.56
CA PRO A 21 -32.23 46.22 2.15
C PRO A 21 -33.71 45.85 1.96
N LYS A 22 -34.57 46.85 1.80
CA LYS A 22 -35.92 46.71 1.22
C LYS A 22 -35.81 46.59 -0.30
N SER A 23 -35.63 45.37 -0.83
CA SER A 23 -36.01 45.04 -2.22
C SER A 23 -35.90 43.54 -2.56
N ALA A 24 -36.56 42.68 -1.79
CA ALA A 24 -36.70 41.26 -2.17
C ALA A 24 -38.12 40.74 -1.93
N ALA A 25 -39.12 41.37 -2.54
CA ALA A 25 -40.50 40.87 -2.47
C ALA A 25 -41.31 41.22 -3.72
N LYS A 26 -40.80 40.92 -4.91
CA LYS A 26 -41.62 40.85 -6.13
C LYS A 26 -41.16 39.65 -6.95
N ASN A 27 -41.90 38.55 -6.79
CA ASN A 27 -42.09 37.40 -7.70
C ASN A 27 -42.22 36.06 -6.94
N ALA A 28 -43.12 35.98 -5.97
CA ALA A 28 -43.60 34.69 -5.48
C ALA A 28 -44.68 34.17 -6.43
N LYS A 29 -44.35 33.20 -7.28
CA LYS A 29 -45.33 32.50 -8.12
C LYS A 29 -46.31 31.73 -7.21
N PRO A 30 -47.63 31.67 -7.55
CA PRO A 30 -48.63 31.02 -6.70
C PRO A 30 -48.32 29.52 -6.55
N VAL A 31 -48.36 29.05 -5.31
CA VAL A 31 -48.12 27.64 -4.95
C VAL A 31 -49.30 26.81 -5.45
N ARG A 32 -49.06 25.95 -6.45
CA ARG A 32 -50.09 25.06 -7.01
C ARG A 32 -50.59 24.07 -5.93
N PRO A 33 -51.89 23.74 -5.90
CA PRO A 33 -52.44 22.79 -4.93
C PRO A 33 -51.82 21.40 -5.09
N PRO A 34 -51.63 20.64 -4.01
CA PRO A 34 -51.03 19.30 -4.05
C PRO A 34 -51.89 18.35 -4.90
N ASN A 35 -51.22 17.49 -5.67
CA ASN A 35 -51.86 16.59 -6.63
C ASN A 35 -52.74 15.55 -5.89
N PRO A 36 -54.07 15.48 -6.15
CA PRO A 36 -55.03 14.69 -5.35
C PRO A 36 -54.77 13.18 -5.36
N VAL A 37 -54.04 12.66 -6.35
CA VAL A 37 -53.66 11.24 -6.46
C VAL A 37 -52.86 10.76 -5.24
N TRP A 38 -52.05 11.63 -4.64
CA TRP A 38 -51.17 11.29 -3.51
C TRP A 38 -51.97 11.08 -2.23
N LYS A 39 -53.06 11.85 -2.07
CA LYS A 39 -54.00 11.71 -0.95
C LYS A 39 -54.84 10.44 -1.06
N MET A 40 -55.15 10.00 -2.29
CA MET A 40 -55.90 8.76 -2.53
C MET A 40 -55.05 7.50 -2.29
N MET A 41 -53.72 7.58 -2.44
CA MET A 41 -52.80 6.46 -2.14
C MET A 41 -52.36 6.39 -0.67
N GLY A 42 -52.98 7.16 0.23
CA GLY A 42 -52.68 7.12 1.68
C GLY A 42 -51.30 7.65 2.07
N LEU A 43 -50.57 8.25 1.13
CA LEU A 43 -49.26 8.84 1.39
C LEU A 43 -49.45 10.25 1.93
N PRO A 44 -48.75 10.65 3.02
CA PRO A 44 -48.76 12.05 3.48
C PRO A 44 -48.28 12.94 2.32
N ASN A 45 -48.72 14.20 2.28
CA ASN A 45 -48.40 15.16 1.21
C ASN A 45 -46.87 15.40 1.09
N MET A 46 -46.13 14.46 0.52
CA MET A 46 -44.68 14.52 0.33
C MET A 46 -44.39 15.55 -0.75
N ARG A 47 -44.13 16.77 -0.31
CA ARG A 47 -43.60 17.84 -1.17
C ARG A 47 -42.13 17.53 -1.43
N LEU A 48 -41.86 16.54 -2.29
CA LEU A 48 -40.56 16.30 -2.89
C LEU A 48 -40.23 17.51 -3.78
N LYS A 49 -39.80 18.61 -3.14
CA LYS A 49 -39.26 19.76 -3.85
C LYS A 49 -38.04 19.23 -4.58
N LEU A 50 -38.11 19.22 -5.90
CA LEU A 50 -36.95 18.92 -6.72
C LEU A 50 -35.83 19.84 -6.26
N PRO A 51 -34.62 19.29 -6.08
CA PRO A 51 -33.51 20.12 -5.71
C PRO A 51 -33.26 21.22 -6.74
N SER A 52 -32.69 22.32 -6.28
CA SER A 52 -32.33 23.44 -7.17
C SER A 52 -31.35 22.97 -8.25
N ARG A 53 -31.29 23.69 -9.38
CA ARG A 53 -30.41 23.36 -10.53
C ARG A 53 -28.97 23.04 -10.11
N ASN A 54 -28.38 23.83 -9.22
CA ASN A 54 -26.99 23.63 -8.79
C ASN A 54 -26.85 22.37 -7.92
N TRP A 55 -27.86 22.08 -7.10
CA TRP A 55 -27.86 20.90 -6.24
C TRP A 55 -28.14 19.61 -7.03
N SER A 56 -29.00 19.66 -8.06
CA SER A 56 -29.19 18.53 -8.96
C SER A 56 -27.91 18.23 -9.75
N ILE A 57 -27.22 19.26 -10.26
CA ILE A 57 -25.93 19.10 -10.95
C ILE A 57 -24.91 18.45 -9.99
N PHE A 58 -24.77 19.00 -8.78
CA PHE A 58 -23.86 18.47 -7.77
C PHE A 58 -24.15 17.00 -7.42
N LEU A 59 -25.40 16.65 -7.15
CA LEU A 59 -25.78 15.27 -6.84
C LEU A 59 -25.60 14.33 -8.03
N THR A 60 -25.86 14.78 -9.25
CA THR A 60 -25.65 13.94 -10.42
C THR A 60 -24.17 13.64 -10.63
N ILE A 61 -23.29 14.64 -10.50
CA ILE A 61 -21.84 14.45 -10.68
C ILE A 61 -21.24 13.61 -9.55
N THR A 62 -21.58 13.93 -8.29
CA THR A 62 -21.08 13.15 -7.15
C THR A 62 -21.65 11.73 -7.17
N GLY A 63 -22.94 11.57 -7.46
CA GLY A 63 -23.60 10.27 -7.58
C GLY A 63 -23.03 9.40 -8.70
N THR A 64 -22.70 9.97 -9.87
CA THR A 64 -22.06 9.21 -10.96
C THR A 64 -20.64 8.79 -10.59
N ILE A 65 -19.81 9.69 -10.03
CA ILE A 65 -18.44 9.37 -9.62
C ILE A 65 -18.45 8.28 -8.53
N THR A 66 -19.26 8.45 -7.47
CA THR A 66 -19.38 7.45 -6.41
C THR A 66 -19.93 6.12 -6.95
N GLY A 67 -20.92 6.17 -7.84
CA GLY A 67 -21.47 4.99 -8.50
C GLY A 67 -20.42 4.20 -9.28
N LEU A 68 -19.55 4.87 -10.04
CA LEU A 68 -18.47 4.23 -10.79
C LEU A 68 -17.45 3.56 -9.86
N ILE A 69 -17.03 4.23 -8.78
CA ILE A 69 -16.08 3.66 -7.81
C ILE A 69 -16.66 2.42 -7.11
N VAL A 70 -17.93 2.48 -6.70
CA VAL A 70 -18.61 1.35 -6.06
C VAL A 70 -18.79 0.19 -7.04
N TYR A 71 -19.13 0.49 -8.29
CA TYR A 71 -19.26 -0.51 -9.34
C TYR A 71 -17.93 -1.24 -9.57
N ASP A 72 -16.84 -0.51 -9.71
CA ASP A 72 -15.50 -1.08 -9.92
C ASP A 72 -15.08 -2.00 -8.78
N LYS A 73 -15.20 -1.55 -7.52
CA LYS A 73 -14.93 -2.38 -6.33
C LYS A 73 -15.81 -3.63 -6.26
N ARG A 74 -17.06 -3.55 -6.73
CA ARG A 74 -17.97 -4.69 -6.78
C ARG A 74 -17.52 -5.71 -7.83
N GLU A 75 -17.13 -5.25 -9.02
CA GLU A 75 -16.60 -6.13 -10.07
C GLU A 75 -15.27 -6.75 -9.66
N GLN A 76 -14.36 -5.98 -9.03
CA GLN A 76 -13.11 -6.52 -8.46
C GLN A 76 -13.38 -7.68 -7.50
N ARG A 77 -14.31 -7.51 -6.54
CA ARG A 77 -14.71 -8.58 -5.60
C ARG A 77 -15.36 -9.77 -6.30
N ARG A 78 -16.13 -9.53 -7.35
CA ARG A 78 -16.76 -10.61 -8.14
C ARG A 78 -15.71 -11.45 -8.85
N VAL A 79 -14.70 -10.81 -9.44
CA VAL A 79 -13.57 -11.48 -10.09
C VAL A 79 -12.72 -12.23 -9.07
N GLN A 80 -12.38 -11.61 -7.94
CA GLN A 80 -11.67 -12.27 -6.85
C GLN A 80 -12.39 -13.54 -6.39
N LYS A 81 -13.71 -13.46 -6.15
CA LYS A 81 -14.52 -14.61 -5.74
C LYS A 81 -14.57 -15.72 -6.80
N LYS A 82 -14.54 -15.35 -8.09
CA LYS A 82 -14.49 -16.33 -9.18
C LYS A 82 -13.19 -17.13 -9.10
N TRP A 83 -12.05 -16.45 -9.02
CA TRP A 83 -10.74 -17.11 -8.96
C TRP A 83 -10.53 -17.88 -7.66
N SER A 84 -10.95 -17.31 -6.53
CA SER A 84 -10.83 -18.00 -5.24
C SER A 84 -11.62 -19.32 -5.24
N LYS A 85 -12.84 -19.30 -5.78
CA LYS A 85 -13.68 -20.51 -5.90
C LYS A 85 -13.05 -21.58 -6.80
N LEU A 86 -12.30 -21.19 -7.82
CA LEU A 86 -11.63 -22.15 -8.71
C LEU A 86 -10.53 -22.90 -7.97
N VAL A 87 -9.80 -22.24 -7.07
CA VAL A 87 -8.65 -22.84 -6.37
C VAL A 87 -9.03 -23.43 -5.00
N GLU A 88 -10.23 -23.15 -4.49
CA GLU A 88 -10.74 -23.63 -3.19
C GLU A 88 -10.66 -25.16 -2.99
N HIS A 89 -10.67 -25.94 -4.06
CA HIS A 89 -10.56 -27.39 -3.96
C HIS A 89 -9.21 -27.84 -3.40
N LEU A 90 -8.12 -27.14 -3.72
CA LEU A 90 -6.76 -27.48 -3.24
C LEU A 90 -6.68 -27.40 -1.71
N ALA A 91 -7.38 -26.45 -1.10
CA ALA A 91 -7.39 -26.29 0.36
C ALA A 91 -8.10 -27.44 1.10
N LYS A 92 -8.93 -28.22 0.40
CA LYS A 92 -9.73 -29.31 1.00
C LYS A 92 -9.08 -30.68 0.85
N GLU A 93 -7.98 -30.78 0.11
CA GLU A 93 -7.27 -32.03 -0.07
C GLU A 93 -6.60 -32.42 1.26
N PRO A 94 -6.86 -33.63 1.78
CA PRO A 94 -6.22 -34.08 3.01
C PRO A 94 -4.74 -34.34 2.75
N LEU A 95 -3.89 -33.81 3.63
CA LEU A 95 -2.44 -33.97 3.59
C LEU A 95 -1.99 -34.97 4.68
N ASP A 96 -0.96 -35.76 4.39
CA ASP A 96 -0.39 -36.67 5.39
C ASP A 96 0.26 -35.86 6.53
N PRO A 97 0.05 -36.21 7.81
CA PRO A 97 0.58 -35.43 8.94
C PRO A 97 2.09 -35.25 8.96
N LYS A 98 2.85 -36.12 8.28
CA LYS A 98 4.32 -36.01 8.17
C LYS A 98 4.79 -35.34 6.88
N SER A 99 3.87 -35.00 5.98
CA SER A 99 4.19 -34.30 4.74
C SER A 99 3.96 -32.80 4.88
N MET A 100 4.92 -32.00 4.40
CA MET A 100 4.80 -30.55 4.40
C MET A 100 3.92 -30.09 3.23
N PRO A 101 3.03 -29.09 3.42
CA PRO A 101 2.29 -28.51 2.31
C PRO A 101 3.21 -27.83 1.31
N ARG A 102 2.73 -27.68 0.08
CA ARG A 102 3.44 -26.96 -0.96
C ARG A 102 3.60 -25.49 -0.57
N LYS A 103 4.84 -25.00 -0.61
CA LYS A 103 5.19 -23.59 -0.38
C LYS A 103 5.54 -22.92 -1.72
N LEU A 104 5.01 -21.73 -1.96
CA LEU A 104 5.29 -20.94 -3.16
C LEU A 104 6.29 -19.82 -2.85
N THR A 105 7.05 -19.39 -3.84
CA THR A 105 7.87 -18.17 -3.70
C THR A 105 7.27 -17.06 -4.54
N VAL A 106 7.15 -15.87 -3.94
CA VAL A 106 6.58 -14.68 -4.59
C VAL A 106 7.68 -13.64 -4.72
N PHE A 107 8.00 -13.28 -5.96
CA PHE A 107 8.99 -12.27 -6.29
C PHE A 107 8.30 -10.92 -6.46
N LEU A 108 8.70 -9.96 -5.63
CA LEU A 108 8.20 -8.59 -5.63
C LEU A 108 9.38 -7.63 -5.78
N GLU A 109 9.21 -6.60 -6.59
CA GLU A 109 10.15 -5.49 -6.69
C GLU A 109 9.35 -4.19 -6.82
N ALA A 110 9.95 -3.10 -6.39
CA ALA A 110 9.40 -1.78 -6.65
C ALA A 110 9.26 -1.56 -8.17
N PRO A 111 8.11 -1.05 -8.66
CA PRO A 111 8.05 -0.58 -10.04
C PRO A 111 9.01 0.60 -10.23
N PRO A 112 9.51 0.83 -11.46
CA PRO A 112 10.45 1.92 -11.70
C PRO A 112 9.80 3.25 -11.30
N THR A 113 10.59 4.13 -10.68
CA THR A 113 10.15 5.46 -10.20
C THR A 113 9.24 5.44 -8.97
N ASP A 114 8.80 4.28 -8.48
CA ASP A 114 7.95 4.16 -7.30
C ASP A 114 8.61 3.31 -6.20
N GLY A 115 7.90 3.15 -5.08
CA GLY A 115 8.31 2.29 -3.97
C GLY A 115 7.72 0.88 -4.04
N LEU A 116 8.29 0.00 -3.22
CA LEU A 116 7.86 -1.39 -3.04
C LEU A 116 6.39 -1.53 -2.59
N ARG A 117 5.84 -0.49 -1.96
CA ARG A 117 4.48 -0.48 -1.40
C ARG A 117 3.41 -0.70 -2.46
N ILE A 118 3.58 -0.15 -3.66
CA ILE A 118 2.64 -0.37 -4.76
C ILE A 118 2.61 -1.84 -5.17
N ALA A 119 3.78 -2.48 -5.31
CA ALA A 119 3.86 -3.90 -5.63
C ALA A 119 3.23 -4.77 -4.52
N GLN A 120 3.44 -4.42 -3.26
CA GLN A 120 2.80 -5.09 -2.12
C GLN A 120 1.28 -4.93 -2.12
N ASP A 121 0.77 -3.74 -2.46
CA ASP A 121 -0.67 -3.49 -2.51
C ASP A 121 -1.31 -4.26 -3.67
N HIS A 122 -0.65 -4.33 -4.84
CA HIS A 122 -1.08 -5.23 -5.93
C HIS A 122 -1.11 -6.70 -5.50
N PHE A 123 -0.10 -7.18 -4.77
CA PHE A 123 -0.11 -8.54 -4.23
C PHE A 123 -1.29 -8.75 -3.28
N LYS A 124 -1.50 -7.83 -2.33
CA LYS A 124 -2.57 -7.94 -1.32
C LYS A 124 -3.96 -7.94 -1.95
N ASP A 125 -4.17 -7.13 -2.98
CA ASP A 125 -5.48 -6.96 -3.60
C ASP A 125 -5.81 -8.07 -4.59
N TYR A 126 -4.84 -8.54 -5.37
CA TYR A 126 -5.11 -9.45 -6.49
C TYR A 126 -4.67 -10.89 -6.25
N VAL A 127 -3.50 -11.09 -5.62
CA VAL A 127 -2.87 -12.42 -5.52
C VAL A 127 -3.19 -13.09 -4.19
N LYS A 128 -3.05 -12.36 -3.09
CA LYS A 128 -3.29 -12.87 -1.72
C LYS A 128 -4.65 -13.57 -1.56
N PRO A 129 -5.78 -13.03 -2.03
CA PRO A 129 -7.07 -13.70 -1.83
C PRO A 129 -7.14 -15.08 -2.50
N VAL A 130 -6.43 -15.25 -3.63
CA VAL A 130 -6.37 -16.52 -4.36
C VAL A 130 -5.52 -17.53 -3.60
N LEU A 131 -4.32 -17.13 -3.13
CA LEU A 131 -3.43 -18.01 -2.36
C LEU A 131 -4.02 -18.41 -0.99
N VAL A 132 -4.70 -17.48 -0.32
CA VAL A 132 -5.39 -17.78 0.94
C VAL A 132 -6.53 -18.78 0.71
N SER A 133 -7.28 -18.64 -0.40
CA SER A 133 -8.35 -19.59 -0.71
C SER A 133 -7.84 -20.98 -1.11
N SER A 134 -6.61 -21.09 -1.60
CA SER A 134 -5.98 -22.36 -1.92
C SER A 134 -5.34 -23.05 -0.72
N GLY A 135 -5.18 -22.37 0.41
CA GLY A 135 -4.49 -22.91 1.59
C GLY A 135 -3.00 -23.15 1.37
N LEU A 136 -2.37 -22.41 0.45
CA LEU A 136 -0.93 -22.52 0.17
C LEU A 136 -0.18 -21.44 0.92
N ASP A 137 0.94 -21.82 1.54
CA ASP A 137 1.87 -20.89 2.15
C ASP A 137 2.80 -20.28 1.09
N TRP A 138 3.27 -19.06 1.35
CA TRP A 138 4.19 -18.37 0.45
C TRP A 138 5.32 -17.65 1.20
N ASP A 139 6.48 -17.60 0.56
CA ASP A 139 7.61 -16.76 0.94
C ASP A 139 7.75 -15.58 -0.01
N PHE A 140 8.31 -14.48 0.48
CA PHE A 140 8.60 -13.31 -0.35
C PHE A 140 10.10 -13.13 -0.55
N ILE A 141 10.45 -12.86 -1.80
CA ILE A 141 11.76 -12.33 -2.20
C ILE A 141 11.47 -10.89 -2.66
N GLN A 142 11.96 -9.90 -1.91
CA GLN A 142 11.58 -8.49 -2.07
C GLN A 142 12.77 -7.63 -2.49
N GLY A 143 12.76 -7.16 -3.73
CA GLY A 143 13.72 -6.16 -4.22
C GLY A 143 13.29 -4.74 -3.89
N ARG A 144 14.12 -4.03 -3.12
CA ARG A 144 13.94 -2.58 -2.89
C ARG A 144 14.62 -1.76 -3.98
N LYS A 145 15.78 -2.22 -4.45
CA LYS A 145 16.55 -1.62 -5.54
C LYS A 145 16.62 -2.59 -6.71
N GLU A 146 16.90 -2.03 -7.88
CA GLU A 146 17.21 -2.80 -9.08
C GLU A 146 18.39 -3.74 -8.80
N GLY A 147 18.26 -4.99 -9.23
CA GLY A 147 19.25 -6.04 -9.09
C GLY A 147 19.20 -6.81 -7.78
N ASP A 148 18.37 -6.41 -6.80
CA ASP A 148 18.24 -7.14 -5.53
C ASP A 148 17.56 -8.50 -5.75
N VAL A 149 16.47 -8.56 -6.54
CA VAL A 149 15.78 -9.83 -6.84
C VAL A 149 16.71 -10.77 -7.61
N ARG A 150 17.48 -10.21 -8.54
CA ARG A 150 18.48 -10.96 -9.33
C ARG A 150 19.52 -11.61 -8.42
N ALA A 151 20.10 -10.83 -7.50
CA ALA A 151 21.14 -11.29 -6.59
C ALA A 151 20.59 -12.34 -5.62
N GLU A 152 19.47 -12.07 -4.96
CA GLU A 152 18.86 -12.97 -3.97
C GLU A 152 18.49 -14.33 -4.60
N LEU A 153 17.94 -14.33 -5.82
CA LEU A 153 17.65 -15.57 -6.55
C LEU A 153 18.93 -16.31 -6.94
N ALA A 154 19.95 -15.60 -7.42
CA ALA A 154 21.21 -16.22 -7.84
C ALA A 154 21.97 -16.80 -6.64
N GLU A 155 21.97 -16.11 -5.49
CA GLU A 155 22.48 -16.62 -4.21
C GLU A 155 21.74 -17.87 -3.78
N LYS A 156 20.40 -17.85 -3.82
CA LYS A 156 19.59 -19.02 -3.48
C LYS A 156 19.95 -20.23 -4.33
N ILE A 157 20.06 -20.06 -5.65
CA ILE A 157 20.48 -21.15 -6.57
C ILE A 157 21.93 -21.58 -6.31
N ARG A 158 22.85 -20.65 -6.00
CA ARG A 158 24.23 -21.00 -5.63
C ARG A 158 24.27 -21.83 -4.34
N LYS A 159 23.51 -21.45 -3.31
CA LYS A 159 23.38 -22.22 -2.07
C LYS A 159 22.82 -23.61 -2.34
N GLU A 160 21.74 -23.72 -3.12
CA GLU A 160 21.16 -25.00 -3.54
C GLU A 160 22.17 -25.91 -4.27
N ARG A 161 23.11 -25.33 -5.02
CA ARG A 161 24.18 -26.07 -5.71
C ARG A 161 25.37 -26.41 -4.82
N LEU A 162 25.69 -25.57 -3.83
CA LEU A 162 26.81 -25.76 -2.91
C LEU A 162 26.50 -26.80 -1.83
N LEU A 163 25.22 -26.88 -1.45
CA LEU A 163 24.69 -27.70 -0.38
C LEU A 163 25.12 -29.18 -0.48
N SER A 164 26.27 -29.48 0.13
CA SER A 164 26.54 -30.76 0.78
C SER A 164 25.70 -30.81 2.05
N SER A 165 25.23 -31.99 2.48
CA SER A 165 24.20 -32.14 3.52
C SER A 165 24.44 -31.44 4.87
N HIS A 166 25.61 -30.85 5.12
CA HIS A 166 25.98 -30.21 6.39
C HIS A 166 25.59 -28.71 6.49
N GLU A 167 25.45 -27.97 5.39
CA GLU A 167 25.14 -26.52 5.46
C GLU A 167 23.64 -26.22 5.69
N ILE A 168 22.75 -27.22 5.59
CA ILE A 168 21.29 -27.07 5.83
C ILE A 168 21.01 -26.70 7.30
N GLU A 169 21.86 -27.11 8.23
CA GLU A 169 21.65 -26.91 9.66
C GLU A 169 21.80 -25.45 10.11
N GLU A 170 22.63 -24.66 9.42
CA GLU A 170 22.92 -23.28 9.80
C GLU A 170 21.87 -22.28 9.28
N ASP A 171 21.41 -22.47 8.04
CA ASP A 171 20.47 -21.54 7.38
C ASP A 171 19.04 -21.66 7.94
N ASP A 172 18.57 -22.86 8.29
CA ASP A 172 17.22 -23.08 8.83
C ASP A 172 17.18 -24.21 9.90
N PRO A 173 17.48 -23.91 11.18
CA PRO A 173 17.51 -24.92 12.24
C PRO A 173 16.14 -25.60 12.45
N VAL A 174 15.06 -24.90 12.11
CA VAL A 174 13.69 -25.44 12.19
C VAL A 174 13.45 -26.50 11.10
N LEU A 175 13.96 -26.30 9.89
CA LEU A 175 13.83 -27.30 8.82
C LEU A 175 14.72 -28.51 9.10
N ALA A 176 15.94 -28.30 9.59
CA ALA A 176 16.83 -29.38 10.01
C ALA A 176 16.18 -30.25 11.10
N ALA A 177 15.60 -29.63 12.14
CA ALA A 177 14.86 -30.34 13.17
C ALA A 177 13.62 -31.09 12.63
N ARG A 178 12.98 -30.61 11.58
CA ARG A 178 11.83 -31.30 10.95
C ARG A 178 12.27 -32.51 10.12
N LEU A 179 13.38 -32.40 9.41
CA LEU A 179 13.96 -33.47 8.61
C LEU A 179 14.44 -34.62 9.50
N THR A 180 15.12 -34.32 10.61
CA THR A 180 15.54 -35.34 11.59
C THR A 180 14.35 -36.08 12.21
N ASN A 181 13.22 -35.40 12.40
CA ASN A 181 11.95 -36.00 12.84
C ASN A 181 11.21 -36.82 11.76
N GLY A 182 11.79 -36.96 10.56
CA GLY A 182 11.21 -37.74 9.46
C GLY A 182 10.07 -37.05 8.72
N SER A 183 10.00 -35.72 8.77
CA SER A 183 9.06 -34.94 7.97
C SER A 183 9.51 -34.93 6.52
N LYS A 184 8.63 -35.25 5.58
CA LYS A 184 8.93 -35.22 4.15
C LYS A 184 8.66 -33.82 3.60
N LEU A 185 9.63 -33.28 2.88
CA LEU A 185 9.43 -32.10 2.06
C LEU A 185 8.47 -32.43 0.92
N TYR A 186 7.77 -31.41 0.41
CA TYR A 186 6.88 -31.58 -0.73
C TYR A 186 7.69 -32.00 -1.97
N GLU A 187 7.42 -33.20 -2.49
CA GLU A 187 8.18 -33.81 -3.61
C GLU A 187 7.71 -33.32 -5.00
N GLY A 188 6.56 -32.63 -5.06
CA GLY A 188 6.00 -32.16 -6.32
C GLY A 188 6.69 -30.90 -6.86
N PRO A 189 6.28 -30.44 -8.06
CA PRO A 189 6.82 -29.21 -8.64
C PRO A 189 6.47 -28.01 -7.75
N LEU A 190 7.51 -27.29 -7.33
CA LEU A 190 7.37 -25.99 -6.70
C LEU A 190 6.82 -24.96 -7.70
N GLY A 191 6.42 -23.79 -7.22
CA GLY A 191 5.90 -22.73 -8.08
C GLY A 191 6.40 -21.36 -7.65
N ASP A 192 6.85 -20.60 -8.64
CA ASP A 192 7.30 -19.23 -8.48
C ASP A 192 6.28 -18.28 -9.09
N ILE A 193 5.89 -17.26 -8.33
CA ILE A 193 4.98 -16.21 -8.78
C ILE A 193 5.78 -14.92 -8.90
N VAL A 194 5.93 -14.43 -10.12
CA VAL A 194 6.67 -13.20 -10.40
C VAL A 194 5.69 -12.08 -10.73
N ILE A 195 5.74 -10.98 -9.99
CA ILE A 195 4.78 -9.87 -10.12
C ILE A 195 5.49 -8.65 -10.65
N GLY A 196 5.18 -8.27 -11.90
CA GLY A 196 5.75 -7.09 -12.56
C GLY A 196 6.64 -7.43 -13.75
N ARG A 197 6.90 -6.42 -14.60
CA ARG A 197 7.77 -6.59 -15.77
C ARG A 197 9.25 -6.54 -15.40
N ASN A 198 9.64 -5.70 -14.45
CA ASN A 198 11.04 -5.56 -14.05
C ASN A 198 11.50 -6.78 -13.27
N THR A 199 10.72 -7.17 -12.25
CA THR A 199 10.87 -8.44 -11.53
C THR A 199 11.07 -9.62 -12.46
N TRP A 200 10.27 -9.74 -13.53
CA TRP A 200 10.42 -10.82 -14.51
C TRP A 200 11.78 -10.79 -15.23
N LYS A 201 12.25 -9.61 -15.64
CA LYS A 201 13.59 -9.48 -16.27
C LYS A 201 14.70 -9.86 -15.30
N GLU A 202 14.59 -9.42 -14.05
CA GLU A 202 15.57 -9.73 -13.01
C GLU A 202 15.55 -11.19 -12.62
N TYR A 203 14.36 -11.78 -12.49
CA TYR A 203 14.16 -13.21 -12.22
C TYR A 203 14.84 -14.06 -13.30
N VAL A 204 14.60 -13.79 -14.58
CA VAL A 204 15.23 -14.55 -15.67
C VAL A 204 16.75 -14.35 -15.69
N ARG A 205 17.23 -13.12 -15.44
CA ARG A 205 18.68 -12.86 -15.35
C ARG A 205 19.33 -13.54 -14.15
N GLY A 206 18.66 -13.54 -13.00
CA GLY A 206 19.11 -14.16 -11.76
C GLY A 206 19.09 -15.68 -11.86
N LEU A 207 18.12 -16.24 -12.59
CA LEU A 207 18.10 -17.66 -12.93
C LEU A 207 19.31 -18.01 -13.82
N HIS A 208 19.56 -17.27 -14.89
CA HIS A 208 20.71 -17.52 -15.76
C HIS A 208 22.05 -17.37 -15.02
N GLU A 209 22.22 -16.31 -14.24
CA GLU A 209 23.43 -16.11 -13.43
C GLU A 209 23.56 -17.15 -12.32
N GLY A 210 22.46 -17.53 -11.70
CA GLY A 210 22.40 -18.55 -10.68
C GLY A 210 22.84 -19.91 -11.21
N TRP A 211 22.48 -20.30 -12.43
CA TRP A 211 22.85 -21.60 -13.00
C TRP A 211 24.17 -21.59 -13.78
N LEU A 212 24.43 -20.54 -14.56
CA LEU A 212 25.59 -20.44 -15.47
C LEU A 212 26.76 -19.65 -14.86
N GLY A 213 26.50 -18.86 -13.83
CA GLY A 213 27.50 -18.04 -13.17
C GLY A 213 28.35 -18.81 -12.15
N PRO A 214 29.45 -18.19 -11.68
CA PRO A 214 30.31 -18.77 -10.68
C PRO A 214 29.56 -19.04 -9.36
N VAL A 215 30.01 -20.06 -8.64
CA VAL A 215 29.44 -20.48 -7.35
C VAL A 215 29.67 -19.41 -6.27
N THR A 216 30.79 -18.71 -6.33
CA THR A 216 31.06 -17.55 -5.47
C THR A 216 30.57 -16.27 -6.14
N GLU A 217 29.89 -15.42 -5.38
CA GLU A 217 29.45 -14.13 -5.89
C GLU A 217 30.64 -13.21 -6.17
N PRO A 218 30.63 -12.44 -7.28
CA PRO A 218 31.52 -11.30 -7.40
C PRO A 218 31.11 -10.25 -6.35
N PRO A 219 32.08 -9.60 -5.68
CA PRO A 219 31.78 -8.60 -4.66
C PRO A 219 30.89 -7.51 -5.26
N LYS A 220 29.73 -7.27 -4.62
CA LYS A 220 28.78 -6.22 -5.03
C LYS A 220 29.56 -4.89 -5.02
N PRO A 221 29.52 -4.09 -6.09
CA PRO A 221 30.25 -2.83 -6.12
C PRO A 221 29.76 -1.97 -4.95
N GLU A 222 30.69 -1.64 -4.05
CA GLU A 222 30.42 -0.74 -2.94
C GLU A 222 29.95 0.58 -3.55
N VAL A 223 28.66 0.88 -3.37
CA VAL A 223 28.14 2.22 -3.64
C VAL A 223 28.94 3.13 -2.73
N PRO A 224 29.65 4.15 -3.25
CA PRO A 224 30.40 5.07 -2.40
C PRO A 224 29.43 5.61 -1.36
N VAL A 225 29.64 5.22 -0.10
CA VAL A 225 29.07 5.91 1.03
C VAL A 225 29.71 7.28 0.95
N GLU A 226 28.98 8.25 0.40
CA GLU A 226 29.33 9.65 0.59
C GLU A 226 29.60 9.81 2.06
N ALA A 227 30.83 10.23 2.34
CA ALA A 227 31.37 10.40 3.67
C ALA A 227 30.32 11.06 4.55
N ALA A 228 29.86 10.33 5.57
CA ALA A 228 29.24 10.97 6.71
C ALA A 228 30.25 12.03 7.18
N GLU A 229 29.88 13.29 6.98
CA GLU A 229 30.60 14.44 7.49
C GLU A 229 30.90 14.18 8.98
N PRO A 230 32.12 14.48 9.45
CA PRO A 230 32.48 14.25 10.84
C PRO A 230 31.51 15.02 11.72
N ALA A 231 30.98 14.33 12.72
CA ALA A 231 30.09 14.84 13.74
C ALA A 231 30.48 16.26 14.15
N ALA A 232 29.64 17.23 13.80
CA ALA A 232 29.67 18.54 14.39
C ALA A 232 29.46 18.38 15.90
N GLU A 233 30.40 18.95 16.64
CA GLU A 233 30.38 19.08 18.10
C GLU A 233 29.02 19.61 18.59
N PRO A 234 28.47 19.13 19.71
CA PRO A 234 27.20 19.61 20.20
C PRO A 234 27.33 21.06 20.70
N GLU A 235 26.71 22.00 19.99
CA GLU A 235 26.48 23.36 20.48
C GLU A 235 25.58 23.32 21.71
N VAL A 236 26.12 23.80 22.83
CA VAL A 236 25.40 24.01 24.09
C VAL A 236 24.50 25.24 23.92
N ILE A 237 23.21 25.02 23.72
CA ILE A 237 22.20 26.08 23.83
C ILE A 237 21.70 26.10 25.29
N GLU A 238 22.19 27.06 26.07
CA GLU A 238 21.66 27.36 27.40
C GLU A 238 20.24 27.94 27.28
N THR A 239 19.23 27.20 27.74
CA THR A 239 17.92 27.77 28.08
C THR A 239 17.52 27.35 29.49
N LEU A 240 17.65 28.32 30.42
CA LEU A 240 17.11 28.39 31.80
C LEU A 240 17.43 27.22 32.78
N PRO A 241 17.67 27.52 34.06
CA PRO A 241 18.34 26.58 34.95
C PRO A 241 17.42 25.44 35.39
N GLY A 242 17.86 24.18 35.20
CA GLY A 242 17.55 23.13 36.19
C GLY A 242 17.00 21.77 35.73
N ILE A 243 17.12 21.33 34.47
CA ILE A 243 16.85 19.92 34.11
C ILE A 243 17.80 19.45 33.00
N THR A 244 18.73 18.54 33.33
CA THR A 244 19.52 17.77 32.36
C THR A 244 18.88 16.40 32.16
N VAL A 245 18.47 16.08 30.93
CA VAL A 245 18.11 14.72 30.52
C VAL A 245 19.16 14.25 29.52
N HIS A 246 19.97 13.29 29.92
CA HIS A 246 20.81 12.51 29.01
C HIS A 246 19.98 11.31 28.53
N SER A 247 19.66 11.24 27.24
CA SER A 247 19.09 10.02 26.65
C SER A 247 20.23 9.10 26.21
N SER A 248 20.75 8.31 27.14
CA SER A 248 21.58 7.14 26.82
C SER A 248 20.67 5.98 26.42
N THR A 249 20.79 5.52 25.18
CA THR A 249 20.37 4.18 24.77
C THR A 249 21.36 3.18 25.35
N ASP A 250 20.92 2.34 26.28
CA ASP A 250 21.39 0.97 26.53
C ASP A 250 20.68 0.46 27.80
N ASP A 251 19.75 -0.49 27.66
CA ASP A 251 19.70 -1.72 28.49
C ASP A 251 18.43 -2.57 28.24
N VAL A 252 18.71 -3.86 28.04
CA VAL A 252 17.88 -5.08 27.90
C VAL A 252 17.20 -5.39 29.27
N PRO A 253 15.99 -5.98 29.36
CA PRO A 253 15.67 -7.36 28.96
C PRO A 253 14.51 -7.56 27.98
#